data_AF-A0A7X6TVW9-F1
#
_entry.id   AF-A0A7X6TVW9-F1
#
_cell.length_a   1.000
_cell.length_b   1.000
_cell.length_c   1.000
_cell.angle_alpha   90.00
_cell.angle_beta   90.00
_cell.angle_gamma   90.00
#
_symmetry.space_group_name_H-M   'P 1'
#
loop_
_entity.id
_entity.type
_entity.pdbx_description
1 polymer ?
#
loop_
_entity_poly.entity_id
_entity_poly.type
_entity_poly.pdbx_seq_one_letter_code
_entity_poly.pdbx_strand_id
1 'polypeptide(L)'
;DNLKQEGLLEDSVIVIYGDHEGVHKYYETELPDNNRELPFIIHAPGLEGVEIDKSGGQVDMMPTLLYLLGIDQSEYAHTVMGRNLFNNHTGSSMYSTGEIIYADGVKQLEKALYISDITIRSNYYKKHQQQKTN
;
A
#
# COMPACT_ATOMS: atom_id res chain seq x y z
N ASP A 1 25.09 3.49 -4.25
CA ASP A 1 26.35 3.36 -5.02
C ASP A 1 26.49 2.01 -5.70
N ASN A 2 26.52 0.87 -4.99
CA ASN A 2 26.66 -0.45 -5.62
C ASN A 2 25.61 -0.73 -6.72
N LEU A 3 24.32 -0.48 -6.45
CA LEU A 3 23.26 -0.65 -7.46
C LEU A 3 23.49 0.18 -8.72
N LYS A 4 24.10 1.37 -8.59
CA LYS A 4 24.45 2.23 -9.72
C LYS A 4 25.67 1.69 -10.46
N GLN A 5 26.69 1.24 -9.72
CA GLN A 5 27.90 0.65 -10.29
C GLN A 5 27.61 -0.64 -11.07
N GLU A 6 26.64 -1.43 -10.59
CA GLU A 6 26.21 -2.69 -11.21
C GLU A 6 25.17 -2.48 -12.33
N GLY A 7 24.73 -1.24 -12.58
CA GLY A 7 23.70 -0.91 -13.57
C GLY A 7 22.26 -1.27 -13.15
N LEU A 8 22.07 -1.92 -12.00
CA LEU A 8 20.77 -2.33 -11.48
C LEU A 8 19.84 -1.15 -11.16
N LEU A 9 20.40 -0.01 -10.77
CA LEU A 9 19.61 1.19 -10.49
C LEU A 9 18.79 1.65 -11.70
N GLU A 10 19.31 1.48 -12.92
CA GLU A 10 18.64 1.90 -14.16
C GLU A 10 17.72 0.81 -14.75
N ASP A 11 17.84 -0.43 -14.28
CA ASP A 11 17.10 -1.61 -14.79
C ASP A 11 16.13 -2.19 -13.75
N SER A 12 15.87 -1.47 -12.65
CA SER A 12 15.01 -1.92 -11.56
C SER A 12 14.08 -0.83 -11.07
N VAL A 13 12.85 -1.22 -10.70
CA VAL A 13 12.01 -0.41 -9.82
C VAL A 13 12.45 -0.68 -8.38
N ILE A 14 12.89 0.36 -7.68
CA ILE A 14 13.30 0.27 -6.28
C ILE A 14 12.21 0.88 -5.40
N VAL A 15 11.75 0.12 -4.42
CA VAL A 15 10.73 0.56 -3.46
C VAL A 15 11.37 0.62 -2.08
N ILE A 16 11.33 1.79 -1.46
CA ILE A 16 11.75 2.01 -0.08
C ILE A 16 10.49 2.32 0.72
N TYR A 17 10.24 1.55 1.78
CA TYR A 17 9.09 1.78 2.63
C TYR A 17 9.41 1.56 4.11
N GLY A 18 8.69 2.29 4.98
CA GLY A 18 8.68 2.03 6.41
C GLY A 18 7.64 0.96 6.76
N ASP A 19 8.00 0.01 7.62
CA ASP A 19 7.14 -1.09 8.04
C ASP A 19 6.23 -0.71 9.22
N HIS A 20 6.78 -0.01 10.22
CA HIS A 20 6.04 0.51 11.37
C HIS A 20 6.80 1.62 12.09
N GLU A 21 6.14 2.27 13.04
CA GLU A 21 6.80 3.24 13.93
C GLU A 21 7.87 2.57 14.80
N GLY A 22 9.01 3.24 14.95
CA GLY A 22 10.09 2.84 15.85
C GLY A 22 10.04 3.64 17.15
N VAL A 23 10.83 4.72 17.20
CA VAL A 23 11.09 5.48 18.43
C VAL A 23 9.80 5.94 19.12
N HIS A 24 8.89 6.59 18.38
CA HIS A 24 7.64 7.16 18.92
C HIS A 24 6.68 6.13 19.55
N LYS A 25 6.82 4.85 19.20
CA LYS A 25 5.97 3.78 19.74
C LYS A 25 6.54 3.10 20.98
N TYR A 26 7.87 3.06 21.11
CA TYR A 26 8.54 2.20 22.09
C TYR A 26 9.35 2.95 23.15
N TYR A 27 9.63 4.24 22.94
CA TYR A 27 10.47 5.03 23.84
C TYR A 27 9.86 6.42 24.08
N GLU A 28 10.07 6.95 25.29
CA GLU A 28 9.90 8.39 25.51
C GLU A 28 11.01 9.13 24.74
N THR A 29 10.61 10.13 23.95
CA THR A 29 11.53 10.86 23.08
C THR A 29 11.16 12.33 23.01
N GLU A 30 12.16 13.19 22.80
CA GLU A 30 11.98 14.62 22.52
C GLU A 30 11.88 14.89 21.01
N LEU A 31 11.96 13.86 20.17
CA LEU A 31 11.78 13.99 18.73
C LEU A 31 10.35 14.46 18.41
N PRO A 32 10.17 15.31 17.38
CA PRO A 32 8.84 15.69 16.91
C PRO A 32 8.03 14.46 16.53
N ASP A 33 6.73 14.46 16.83
CA ASP A 33 5.82 13.39 16.41
C ASP A 33 5.82 13.25 14.89
N ASN A 34 5.95 12.02 14.39
CA ASN A 34 5.89 11.72 12.97
C ASN A 34 4.46 11.43 12.49
N ASN A 35 3.43 11.58 13.35
CA ASN A 35 2.01 11.34 13.04
C ASN A 35 1.75 9.96 12.43
N ARG A 36 2.59 8.97 12.77
CA ARG A 36 2.59 7.63 12.18
C ARG A 36 2.80 7.58 10.66
N GLU A 37 3.32 8.65 10.07
CA GLU A 37 3.69 8.68 8.67
C GLU A 37 4.98 7.87 8.48
N LEU A 38 4.96 7.02 7.46
CA LEU A 38 6.07 6.15 7.08
C LEU A 38 6.46 6.47 5.64
N PRO A 39 7.76 6.44 5.29
CA PRO A 39 8.18 6.69 3.92
C PRO A 39 7.58 5.64 2.99
N PHE A 40 7.18 6.06 1.81
CA PHE A 40 6.90 5.20 0.66
C PHE A 40 7.45 5.88 -0.59
N ILE A 41 8.64 5.45 -1.01
CA ILE A 41 9.40 6.07 -2.09
C ILE A 41 9.57 5.00 -3.18
N ILE A 42 9.19 5.35 -4.40
CA ILE A 42 9.39 4.51 -5.57
C ILE A 42 10.36 5.22 -6.51
N HIS A 43 11.50 4.59 -6.77
CA HIS A 43 12.40 4.97 -7.84
C HIS A 43 12.13 4.07 -9.05
N ALA A 44 11.70 4.68 -10.16
CA ALA A 44 11.41 4.00 -11.42
C ALA A 44 12.12 4.75 -12.56
N PRO A 45 13.16 4.14 -13.18
CA PRO A 45 13.89 4.74 -14.28
C PRO A 45 12.98 5.15 -15.44
N GLY A 46 13.24 6.33 -16.03
CA GLY A 46 12.47 6.85 -17.16
C GLY A 46 11.14 7.54 -16.82
N LEU A 47 10.76 7.61 -15.54
CA LEU A 47 9.61 8.39 -15.07
C LEU A 47 10.05 9.70 -14.41
N GLU A 48 9.27 10.75 -14.63
CA GLU A 48 9.45 12.01 -13.90
C GLU A 48 8.99 11.85 -12.44
N GLY A 49 9.77 12.43 -11.53
CA GLY A 49 9.43 12.42 -10.11
C GLY A 49 8.17 13.24 -9.86
N VAL A 50 7.24 12.67 -9.09
CA VAL A 50 6.03 13.36 -8.62
C VAL A 50 5.90 13.16 -7.11
N GLU A 51 5.45 14.19 -6.43
CA GLU A 51 5.04 14.09 -5.02
C GLU A 51 3.55 13.78 -4.95
N ILE A 52 3.21 12.76 -4.17
CA ILE A 52 1.84 12.33 -3.96
C ILE A 52 1.41 12.77 -2.56
N ASP A 53 0.84 13.98 -2.48
CA ASP A 53 0.32 14.57 -1.25
C ASP A 53 -1.13 14.11 -0.98
N LYS A 54 -1.32 12.81 -0.76
CA LYS A 54 -2.61 12.24 -0.36
C LYS A 54 -2.41 11.14 0.68
N SER A 55 -3.37 11.03 1.61
CA SER A 55 -3.31 10.00 2.64
C SER A 55 -3.53 8.60 2.03
N GLY A 56 -2.67 7.66 2.39
CA GLY A 56 -2.73 6.26 1.97
C GLY A 56 -2.25 5.32 3.07
N GLY A 57 -2.47 4.02 2.88
CA GLY A 57 -1.98 2.97 3.77
C GLY A 57 -1.11 1.94 3.04
N GLN A 58 -0.43 1.06 3.78
CA GLN A 58 0.39 0.01 3.19
C GLN A 58 -0.39 -0.91 2.23
N VAL A 59 -1.69 -1.08 2.44
CA VAL A 59 -2.57 -1.85 1.54
C VAL A 59 -2.68 -1.26 0.13
N ASP A 60 -2.36 0.03 -0.03
CA ASP A 60 -2.36 0.74 -1.32
C ASP A 60 -1.08 0.50 -2.12
N MET A 61 -0.01 -0.03 -1.51
CA MET A 61 1.28 -0.26 -2.18
C MET A 61 1.16 -1.26 -3.32
N MET A 62 0.52 -2.42 -3.10
CA MET A 62 0.36 -3.46 -4.12
C MET A 62 -0.37 -2.96 -5.38
N PRO A 63 -1.59 -2.40 -5.30
CA PRO A 63 -2.27 -1.89 -6.50
C PRO A 63 -1.53 -0.73 -7.17
N THR A 64 -0.81 0.10 -6.42
CA THR A 64 0.02 1.19 -6.97
C THR A 64 1.20 0.64 -7.78
N LEU A 65 1.91 -0.36 -7.26
CA LEU A 65 3.03 -0.98 -7.95
C LEU A 65 2.60 -1.81 -9.17
N LEU A 66 1.48 -2.54 -9.07
CA LEU A 66 0.94 -3.29 -10.21
C LEU A 66 0.54 -2.36 -11.36
N TYR A 67 -0.10 -1.23 -11.03
CA TYR A 67 -0.39 -0.19 -12.01
C TYR A 67 0.88 0.38 -12.65
N LEU A 68 1.90 0.70 -11.83
CA LEU A 68 3.19 1.21 -12.32
C LEU A 68 3.88 0.25 -13.29
N LEU A 69 3.76 -1.06 -13.03
CA LEU A 69 4.31 -2.12 -13.86
C LEU A 69 3.46 -2.43 -15.11
N GLY A 70 2.38 -1.68 -15.34
CA GLY A 70 1.51 -1.84 -16.52
C GLY A 70 0.60 -3.08 -16.48
N ILE A 71 0.39 -3.68 -15.30
CA ILE A 71 -0.55 -4.80 -15.14
C ILE A 71 -1.98 -4.27 -15.23
N ASP A 72 -2.81 -4.91 -16.05
CA ASP A 72 -4.20 -4.49 -16.22
C ASP A 72 -4.98 -4.64 -14.92
N GLN A 73 -5.78 -3.63 -14.60
CA GLN A 73 -6.55 -3.61 -13.36
C GLN A 73 -7.50 -4.80 -13.21
N SER A 74 -8.03 -5.35 -14.31
CA SER A 74 -8.90 -6.53 -14.27
C SER A 74 -8.22 -7.78 -13.70
N GLU A 75 -6.89 -7.87 -13.78
CA GLU A 75 -6.13 -9.00 -13.29
C GLU A 75 -6.03 -9.03 -11.75
N TYR A 76 -6.02 -7.88 -11.09
CA TYR A 76 -5.77 -7.79 -9.64
C TYR A 76 -6.87 -7.10 -8.83
N ALA A 77 -7.80 -6.36 -9.44
CA ALA A 77 -8.80 -5.58 -8.70
C ALA A 77 -9.66 -6.43 -7.75
N HIS A 78 -9.82 -7.72 -8.04
CA HIS A 78 -10.59 -8.66 -7.22
C HIS A 78 -9.77 -9.32 -6.10
N THR A 79 -8.47 -9.00 -5.98
CA THR A 79 -7.55 -9.61 -5.01
C THR A 79 -6.99 -8.62 -3.97
N VAL A 80 -7.18 -7.32 -4.21
CA VAL A 80 -6.64 -6.23 -3.37
C VAL A 80 -7.76 -5.49 -2.63
N MET A 81 -7.44 -4.90 -1.48
CA MET A 81 -8.36 -4.05 -0.71
C MET A 81 -7.97 -2.57 -0.74
N GLY A 82 -6.70 -2.26 -1.04
CA GLY A 82 -6.24 -0.89 -1.25
C GLY A 82 -6.56 -0.39 -2.66
N ARG A 83 -6.06 0.78 -2.99
CA ARG A 83 -6.23 1.46 -4.28
C ARG A 83 -4.91 2.01 -4.80
N ASN A 84 -4.88 2.26 -6.11
CA ASN A 84 -3.76 2.91 -6.74
C ASN A 84 -3.66 4.38 -6.31
N LEU A 85 -2.54 4.77 -5.70
CA LEU A 85 -2.26 6.13 -5.22
C LEU A 85 -2.08 7.14 -6.36
N PHE A 86 -1.87 6.74 -7.61
CA PHE A 86 -1.82 7.67 -8.74
C PHE A 86 -3.21 8.16 -9.19
N ASN A 87 -4.29 7.47 -8.80
CA ASN A 87 -5.64 7.81 -9.25
C ASN A 87 -6.18 9.10 -8.59
N ASN A 88 -7.20 9.70 -9.21
CA ASN A 88 -7.88 10.87 -8.68
C ASN A 88 -8.82 10.48 -7.51
N HIS A 89 -8.35 10.66 -6.28
CA HIS A 89 -9.12 10.51 -5.04
C HIS A 89 -8.45 11.36 -3.95
N THR A 90 -9.17 11.64 -2.87
CA THR A 90 -8.66 12.51 -1.80
C THR A 90 -7.79 11.78 -0.76
N GLY A 91 -7.87 10.44 -0.73
CA GLY A 91 -7.07 9.60 0.17
C GLY A 91 -7.93 8.91 1.23
N SER A 92 -7.38 7.94 1.94
CA SER A 92 -7.98 7.25 3.09
C SER A 92 -6.91 6.43 3.77
N SER A 93 -6.92 6.45 5.09
CA SER A 93 -6.00 5.71 5.94
C SER A 93 -6.73 5.27 7.21
N MET A 94 -6.35 4.09 7.69
CA MET A 94 -6.95 3.45 8.86
C MET A 94 -5.86 2.68 9.60
N TYR A 95 -5.86 2.79 10.92
CA TYR A 95 -4.98 1.98 11.76
C TYR A 95 -5.49 0.54 11.88
N SER A 96 -4.61 -0.38 12.26
CA SER A 96 -4.97 -1.78 12.52
C SER A 96 -5.97 -1.95 13.67
N THR A 97 -6.15 -0.93 14.51
CA THR A 97 -7.19 -0.85 15.54
C THR A 97 -8.59 -0.55 14.98
N GLY A 98 -8.70 -0.15 13.71
CA GLY A 98 -9.93 0.28 13.05
C GLY A 98 -10.20 1.78 13.15
N GLU A 99 -9.33 2.54 13.81
CA GLU A 99 -9.40 4.01 13.83
C GLU A 99 -9.14 4.57 12.44
N ILE A 100 -10.09 5.34 11.92
CA ILE A 100 -10.01 5.99 10.61
C ILE A 100 -9.46 7.41 10.82
N ILE A 101 -8.37 7.72 10.12
CA ILE A 101 -7.72 9.04 10.22
C ILE A 101 -8.23 9.98 9.14
N TYR A 102 -8.31 9.46 7.92
CA TYR A 102 -8.86 10.17 6.78
C TYR A 102 -9.62 9.16 5.91
N ALA A 103 -10.71 9.57 5.26
CA ALA A 103 -11.43 8.67 4.38
C ALA A 103 -12.26 9.36 3.30
N ASP A 104 -11.92 9.05 2.05
CA ASP A 104 -12.87 8.94 0.96
C ASP A 104 -13.60 7.59 1.09
N GLY A 105 -14.90 7.61 1.39
CA GLY A 105 -15.71 6.39 1.57
C GLY A 105 -15.63 5.70 2.95
N VAL A 106 -16.00 6.41 4.03
CA VAL A 106 -15.97 5.91 5.43
C VAL A 106 -16.64 4.53 5.60
N LYS A 107 -17.82 4.32 5.00
CA LYS A 107 -18.60 3.07 5.14
C LYS A 107 -17.86 1.83 4.65
N GLN A 108 -17.01 1.98 3.64
CA GLN A 108 -16.19 0.90 3.10
C GLN A 108 -15.05 0.57 4.07
N LEU A 109 -14.40 1.58 4.64
CA LEU A 109 -13.31 1.41 5.60
C LEU A 109 -13.79 0.76 6.91
N GLU A 110 -14.98 1.13 7.41
CA GLU A 110 -15.58 0.51 8.61
C GLU A 110 -15.69 -1.02 8.50
N LYS A 111 -15.88 -1.54 7.28
CA LYS A 111 -15.99 -2.98 7.02
C LYS A 111 -14.67 -3.62 6.61
N ALA A 112 -13.62 -2.84 6.33
CA ALA A 112 -12.39 -3.34 5.74
C ALA A 112 -11.70 -4.39 6.62
N LEU A 113 -11.56 -4.13 7.93
CA LEU A 113 -10.96 -5.10 8.85
C LEU A 113 -11.80 -6.37 8.97
N TYR A 114 -13.13 -6.24 9.03
CA TYR A 114 -14.02 -7.40 9.05
C TYR A 114 -13.91 -8.24 7.78
N ILE A 115 -13.92 -7.61 6.60
CA ILE A 115 -13.80 -8.30 5.31
C ILE A 115 -12.43 -8.97 5.17
N SER A 116 -11.35 -8.30 5.58
CA SER A 116 -10.00 -8.86 5.58
C SER A 116 -9.92 -10.11 6.45
N ASP A 117 -10.46 -10.02 7.66
CA ASP A 117 -10.49 -11.11 8.63
C ASP A 117 -11.26 -12.34 8.12
N ILE A 118 -12.48 -12.15 7.59
CA ILE A 118 -13.24 -13.28 7.02
C ILE A 118 -12.57 -13.86 5.77
N THR A 119 -11.91 -13.04 4.96
CA THR A 119 -11.17 -13.49 3.76
C THR A 119 -10.04 -14.43 4.16
N ILE A 120 -9.29 -14.07 5.20
CA ILE A 120 -8.19 -14.87 5.75
C ILE A 120 -8.72 -16.14 6.43
N ARG A 121 -9.62 -16.01 7.42
CA ARG A 121 -10.12 -17.15 8.20
C ARG A 121 -10.86 -18.19 7.35
N SER A 122 -11.56 -17.74 6.32
CA SER A 122 -12.30 -18.65 5.43
C SER A 122 -11.42 -19.33 4.39
N ASN A 123 -10.15 -18.93 4.24
CA ASN A 123 -9.25 -19.33 3.16
C ASN A 123 -9.90 -19.07 1.79
N TYR A 124 -10.44 -17.86 1.62
CA TYR A 124 -11.30 -17.47 0.50
C TYR A 124 -10.68 -17.79 -0.86
N TYR A 125 -9.45 -17.34 -1.11
CA TYR A 125 -8.81 -17.51 -2.42
C TYR A 125 -8.54 -18.97 -2.78
N LYS A 126 -8.22 -19.85 -1.81
CA LYS A 126 -8.04 -21.28 -2.09
C LYS A 126 -9.34 -21.93 -2.56
N LYS A 127 -10.48 -21.56 -1.96
CA LYS A 127 -11.79 -22.10 -2.31
C LYS A 127 -12.27 -21.61 -3.68
N HIS A 128 -11.96 -20.36 -4.04
CA HIS A 128 -12.42 -19.76 -5.30
C HIS A 128 -11.47 -19.98 -6.49
N GLN A 129 -10.20 -20.32 -6.28
CA GLN A 129 -9.34 -20.82 -7.36
C GLN A 129 -9.80 -22.19 -7.88
N GLN A 130 -10.32 -23.06 -7.00
CA GLN A 130 -10.85 -24.38 -7.37
C GLN A 130 -12.13 -24.33 -8.21
N GLN A 131 -12.83 -23.20 -8.24
CA GLN A 131 -14.06 -23.03 -9.03
C GLN A 131 -13.79 -22.61 -10.48
N LYS A 132 -12.59 -22.15 -10.82
CA LYS A 132 -12.19 -21.84 -12.20
C LYS A 132 -11.60 -23.04 -12.96
N THR A 133 -11.30 -24.14 -12.25
CA THR A 133 -10.67 -25.35 -12.80
C THR A 133 -11.59 -26.57 -12.87
N ASN A 134 -12.90 -26.40 -12.61
CA ASN A 134 -13.94 -27.43 -12.80
C ASN A 134 -15.00 -26.96 -13.80
#